data_AF-A0A7H8ITP4-F1
#
_entry.id   AF-A0A7H8ITP4-F1
#
_cell.length_a   1.000
_cell.length_b   1.000
_cell.length_c   1.000
_cell.angle_alpha   90.00
_cell.angle_beta   90.00
_cell.angle_gamma   90.00
#
_symmetry.space_group_name_H-M   'P 1'
#
loop_
_entity.id
_entity.type
_entity.pdbx_description
1 polymer ?
#
loop_
_entity_poly.entity_id
_entity_poly.type
_entity_poly.pdbx_seq_one_letter_code
_entity_poly.pdbx_strand_id
1 'polypeptide(L)'
;MPQQTMPAAELSEAAAEAIRQLNHATLKWGSGLEYPGDAYSTVANLKTLVQRLPQTFEQILAFLADLHDGGHLRSDRDPNADDDMAAVKAALDWAADDARNLAGSLDSAHSALSPIGYTA
;
A
#
# COMPACT_ATOMS: atom_id res chain seq x y z
N MET A 1 16.19 8.53 -23.60
CA MET A 1 17.06 8.11 -22.49
C MET A 1 16.47 6.83 -21.92
N PRO A 2 17.24 5.76 -21.69
CA PRO A 2 16.69 4.60 -20.99
C PRO A 2 16.24 5.07 -19.59
N GLN A 3 14.96 4.90 -19.26
CA GLN A 3 14.51 5.09 -17.88
C GLN A 3 15.27 4.09 -17.03
N GLN A 4 16.09 4.56 -16.10
CA GLN A 4 16.61 3.70 -15.04
C GLN A 4 15.38 3.22 -14.24
N THR A 5 15.04 1.95 -14.40
CA THR A 5 14.05 1.28 -13.56
C THR A 5 14.62 1.13 -12.16
N MET A 6 14.02 1.82 -11.20
CA MET A 6 14.33 1.65 -9.78
C MET A 6 13.90 0.25 -9.32
N PRO A 7 14.67 -0.44 -8.48
CA PRO A 7 14.26 -1.67 -7.81
C PRO A 7 12.95 -1.50 -7.04
N ALA A 8 12.16 -2.59 -6.93
CA ALA A 8 10.90 -2.58 -6.20
C ALA A 8 11.04 -2.11 -4.73
N ALA A 9 12.17 -2.46 -4.08
CA ALA A 9 12.47 -2.02 -2.72
C ALA A 9 12.71 -0.50 -2.61
N GLU A 10 13.37 0.12 -3.58
CA GLU A 10 13.57 1.58 -3.59
C GLU A 10 12.24 2.30 -3.85
N LEU A 11 11.37 1.73 -4.68
CA LEU A 11 10.02 2.29 -4.92
C LEU A 11 9.13 2.18 -3.67
N SER A 12 9.19 1.08 -2.93
CA SER A 12 8.41 0.93 -1.69
C SER A 12 8.95 1.82 -0.56
N GLU A 13 10.27 2.03 -0.48
CA GLU A 13 10.88 3.00 0.42
C GLU A 13 10.44 4.43 0.07
N ALA A 14 10.47 4.81 -1.20
CA ALA A 14 10.00 6.12 -1.65
C ALA A 14 8.50 6.34 -1.34
N ALA A 15 7.68 5.29 -1.46
CA ALA A 15 6.27 5.35 -1.08
C ALA A 15 6.09 5.57 0.43
N ALA A 16 6.85 4.86 1.27
CA ALA A 16 6.82 5.05 2.72
C ALA A 16 7.26 6.47 3.13
N GLU A 17 8.28 7.00 2.46
CA GLU A 17 8.77 8.36 2.68
C GLU A 17 7.75 9.42 2.24
N ALA A 18 7.04 9.20 1.14
CA ALA A 18 5.93 10.05 0.72
C ALA A 18 4.79 10.07 1.76
N ILE A 19 4.47 8.91 2.36
CA ILE A 19 3.49 8.83 3.45
C ILE A 19 3.99 9.57 4.70
N ARG A 20 5.28 9.49 5.04
CA ARG A 20 5.87 10.25 6.14
C ARG A 20 5.71 11.76 5.94
N GLN A 21 6.00 12.24 4.73
CA GLN A 21 5.83 13.66 4.37
C GLN A 21 4.35 14.08 4.40
N LEU A 22 3.45 13.24 3.89
CA LEU A 22 2.00 13.47 3.98
C LEU A 22 1.55 13.58 5.44
N ASN A 23 1.96 12.65 6.30
CA ASN A 23 1.63 12.67 7.72
C ASN A 23 2.07 13.98 8.38
N HIS A 24 3.27 14.48 8.04
CA HIS A 24 3.76 15.77 8.52
C HIS A 24 2.91 16.94 8.02
N ALA A 25 2.54 16.95 6.73
CA ALA A 25 1.69 17.99 6.15
C ALA A 25 0.29 18.04 6.77
N THR A 26 -0.24 16.89 7.23
CA THR A 26 -1.56 16.78 7.89
C THR A 26 -1.58 17.10 9.39
N LEU A 27 -0.43 17.48 10.00
CA LEU A 27 -0.40 17.91 11.39
C LEU A 27 -1.20 19.21 11.57
N LYS A 28 -1.70 19.46 12.80
CA LYS A 28 -2.42 20.70 13.15
C LYS A 28 -1.66 22.00 12.79
N TRP A 29 -0.34 21.94 12.82
CA TRP A 29 0.57 23.05 12.51
C TRP A 29 1.24 22.90 11.14
N GLY A 30 0.88 21.86 10.39
CA GLY A 30 1.26 21.67 8.99
C GLY A 30 0.42 22.54 8.07
N SER A 31 0.87 22.72 6.83
CA SER A 31 0.20 23.52 5.81
C SER A 31 -0.60 22.70 4.79
N GLY A 32 -0.80 21.40 5.05
CA GLY A 32 -1.41 20.47 4.09
C GLY A 32 -2.93 20.42 4.10
N LEU A 33 -3.58 20.99 5.12
CA LEU A 33 -5.03 21.01 5.28
C LEU A 33 -5.48 22.40 5.77
N GLU A 34 -6.07 23.20 4.89
CA GLU A 34 -6.63 24.52 5.20
C GLU A 34 -8.17 24.49 5.18
N TYR A 35 -8.75 23.75 4.23
CA TYR A 35 -10.19 23.62 4.03
C TYR A 35 -10.63 22.16 4.02
N PRO A 36 -11.93 21.85 4.29
CA PRO A 36 -12.46 20.48 4.19
C PRO A 36 -12.23 19.81 2.82
N GLY A 37 -12.15 20.60 1.74
CA GLY A 37 -11.82 20.11 0.40
C GLY A 37 -10.41 19.50 0.28
N ASP A 38 -9.47 19.92 1.12
CA ASP A 38 -8.12 19.34 1.16
C ASP A 38 -8.16 17.94 1.77
N ALA A 39 -8.97 17.76 2.83
CA ALA A 39 -9.19 16.45 3.43
C ALA A 39 -9.93 15.51 2.45
N TYR A 40 -10.93 16.01 1.73
CA TYR A 40 -11.63 15.26 0.68
C TYR A 40 -10.64 14.72 -0.36
N SER A 41 -9.82 15.59 -0.93
CA SER A 41 -8.84 15.22 -1.96
C SER A 41 -7.77 14.27 -1.41
N THR A 42 -7.29 14.51 -0.19
CA THR A 42 -6.29 13.66 0.48
C THR A 42 -6.80 12.23 0.69
N VAL A 43 -8.04 12.08 1.19
CA VAL A 43 -8.66 10.75 1.38
C VAL A 43 -8.88 10.03 0.06
N ALA A 44 -9.28 10.75 -1.00
CA ALA A 44 -9.45 10.16 -2.34
C ALA A 44 -8.13 9.61 -2.91
N ASN A 45 -7.03 10.33 -2.69
CA ASN A 45 -5.70 9.93 -3.13
C ASN A 45 -5.17 8.73 -2.33
N LEU A 46 -5.37 8.73 -1.00
CA LEU A 46 -5.03 7.58 -0.15
C LEU A 46 -5.83 6.33 -0.55
N LYS A 47 -7.12 6.48 -0.88
CA LYS A 47 -7.93 5.37 -1.41
C LYS A 47 -7.29 4.78 -2.66
N THR A 48 -6.90 5.64 -3.60
CA THR A 48 -6.27 5.22 -4.87
C THR A 48 -4.95 4.50 -4.63
N LEU A 49 -4.15 4.95 -3.67
CA LEU A 49 -2.91 4.28 -3.28
C LEU A 49 -3.19 2.86 -2.77
N VAL A 50 -4.10 2.74 -1.81
CA VAL A 50 -4.43 1.45 -1.18
C VAL A 50 -5.05 0.47 -2.18
N GLN A 51 -5.86 0.96 -3.13
CA GLN A 51 -6.43 0.16 -4.22
C GLN A 51 -5.38 -0.51 -5.12
N ARG A 52 -4.14 0.01 -5.15
CA ARG A 52 -3.05 -0.55 -5.96
C ARG A 52 -2.23 -1.61 -5.22
N LEU A 53 -2.26 -1.61 -3.89
CA LEU A 53 -1.46 -2.52 -3.07
C LEU A 53 -1.73 -4.02 -3.33
N PRO A 54 -3.00 -4.47 -3.52
CA PRO A 54 -3.27 -5.89 -3.80
C PRO A 54 -2.47 -6.41 -5.00
N GLN A 55 -2.39 -5.64 -6.09
CA GLN A 55 -1.62 -6.02 -7.27
C GLN A 55 -0.14 -6.20 -6.95
N THR A 56 0.44 -5.31 -6.14
CA THR A 56 1.85 -5.44 -5.72
C THR A 56 2.07 -6.70 -4.91
N PHE A 57 1.16 -7.04 -3.99
CA PHE A 57 1.26 -8.26 -3.18
C PHE A 57 1.14 -9.53 -4.03
N GLU A 58 0.20 -9.55 -4.98
CA GLU A 58 0.04 -10.64 -5.95
C GLU A 58 1.31 -10.84 -6.80
N GLN A 59 1.94 -9.75 -7.23
CA GLN A 59 3.19 -9.79 -8.00
C GLN A 59 4.38 -10.32 -7.17
N ILE A 60 4.49 -9.92 -5.90
CA ILE A 60 5.52 -10.44 -4.98
C ILE A 60 5.30 -11.95 -4.77
N LEU A 61 4.07 -12.38 -4.53
CA LEU A 61 3.74 -13.79 -4.34
C LEU A 61 4.06 -14.61 -5.60
N ALA A 62 3.72 -14.11 -6.79
CA ALA A 62 4.02 -14.78 -8.06
C ALA A 62 5.53 -14.96 -8.28
N PHE A 63 6.34 -13.94 -7.94
CA PHE A 63 7.79 -14.02 -8.01
C PHE A 63 8.36 -15.08 -7.05
N LEU A 64 7.88 -15.12 -5.80
CA LEU A 64 8.34 -16.12 -4.83
C LEU A 64 7.90 -17.54 -5.20
N ALA A 65 6.69 -17.70 -5.75
CA ALA A 65 6.20 -18.98 -6.24
C ALA A 65 7.07 -19.52 -7.38
N ASP A 66 7.49 -18.67 -8.33
CA ASP A 66 8.40 -19.07 -9.42
C ASP A 66 9.76 -19.57 -8.89
N LEU A 67 10.32 -18.88 -7.88
CA LEU A 67 11.55 -19.33 -7.22
C LEU A 67 11.35 -20.64 -6.45
N HIS A 68 10.21 -20.82 -5.81
CA HIS A 68 9.88 -22.04 -5.08
C HIS A 68 9.76 -23.24 -6.03
N ASP A 69 8.98 -23.09 -7.10
CA ASP A 69 8.76 -24.14 -8.11
C ASP A 69 10.05 -24.49 -8.85
N GLY A 70 10.97 -23.53 -8.98
CA GLY A 70 12.33 -23.73 -9.51
C GLY A 70 13.32 -24.40 -8.53
N GLY A 71 12.92 -24.66 -7.27
CA GLY A 71 13.80 -25.21 -6.24
C GLY A 71 14.92 -24.25 -5.81
N HIS A 72 14.68 -22.94 -5.94
CA HIS A 72 15.65 -21.89 -5.63
C HIS A 72 15.52 -21.33 -4.20
N LEU A 73 14.52 -21.77 -3.45
CA LEU A 73 14.30 -21.35 -2.07
C LEU A 73 14.79 -22.42 -1.09
N ARG A 74 15.23 -21.97 0.07
CA ARG A 74 15.54 -22.81 1.25
C ARG A 74 15.11 -22.06 2.50
N SER A 75 14.69 -22.80 3.52
CA SER A 75 14.47 -22.25 4.85
C SER A 75 15.50 -22.83 5.82
N ASP A 76 15.76 -22.09 6.91
CA ASP A 76 16.52 -22.62 8.05
C ASP A 76 15.70 -23.65 8.85
N ARG A 77 14.38 -23.70 8.63
CA ARG A 77 13.43 -24.61 9.30
C ARG A 77 13.18 -25.89 8.53
N ASP A 78 13.10 -25.81 7.21
CA ASP A 78 12.94 -26.97 6.32
C ASP A 78 13.67 -26.78 4.97
N PRO A 79 14.14 -27.86 4.32
CA PRO A 79 14.95 -27.76 3.10
C PRO A 79 14.23 -27.21 1.86
N ASN A 80 12.90 -27.28 1.80
CA ASN A 80 12.11 -26.92 0.62
C ASN A 80 11.46 -25.53 0.75
N ALA A 81 11.46 -24.95 1.96
CA ALA A 81 10.72 -23.77 2.36
C ALA A 81 9.18 -23.89 2.21
N ASP A 82 8.63 -25.11 2.17
CA ASP A 82 7.20 -25.35 1.91
C ASP A 82 6.30 -24.62 2.94
N ASP A 83 6.62 -24.77 4.24
CA ASP A 83 5.81 -24.20 5.32
C ASP A 83 5.93 -22.67 5.36
N ASP A 84 7.14 -22.13 5.14
CA ASP A 84 7.36 -20.69 5.14
C ASP A 84 6.72 -20.04 3.89
N MET A 85 6.72 -20.71 2.74
CA MET A 85 6.03 -20.25 1.54
C MET A 85 4.51 -20.24 1.71
N ALA A 86 3.94 -21.26 2.35
CA ALA A 86 2.52 -21.28 2.70
C ALA A 86 2.16 -20.10 3.64
N ALA A 87 3.02 -19.81 4.62
CA ALA A 87 2.84 -18.69 5.53
C ALA A 87 2.92 -17.33 4.83
N VAL A 88 3.91 -17.12 3.95
CA VAL A 88 4.03 -15.89 3.15
C VAL A 88 2.82 -15.69 2.25
N LYS A 89 2.37 -16.76 1.58
CA LYS A 89 1.16 -16.72 0.76
C LYS A 89 -0.05 -16.27 1.57
N ALA A 90 -0.33 -16.91 2.70
CA ALA A 90 -1.45 -16.56 3.55
C ALA A 90 -1.40 -15.10 4.03
N ALA A 91 -0.22 -14.63 4.43
CA ALA A 91 -0.02 -13.26 4.89
C ALA A 91 -0.25 -12.21 3.78
N LEU A 92 0.23 -12.45 2.56
CA LEU A 92 0.01 -11.55 1.42
C LEU A 92 -1.44 -11.56 0.93
N ASP A 93 -2.12 -12.71 0.98
CA ASP A 93 -3.55 -12.80 0.69
C ASP A 93 -4.36 -11.97 1.71
N TRP A 94 -4.07 -12.10 3.01
CA TRP A 94 -4.71 -11.27 4.04
C TRP A 94 -4.40 -9.79 3.87
N ALA A 95 -3.17 -9.42 3.54
CA ALA A 95 -2.81 -8.03 3.28
C ALA A 95 -3.57 -7.44 2.08
N ALA A 96 -3.82 -8.24 1.03
CA ALA A 96 -4.62 -7.82 -0.11
C ALA A 96 -6.09 -7.58 0.29
N ASP A 97 -6.67 -8.45 1.11
CA ASP A 97 -8.03 -8.29 1.63
C ASP A 97 -8.15 -7.07 2.56
N ASP A 98 -7.19 -6.86 3.45
CA ASP A 98 -7.14 -5.69 4.32
C ASP A 98 -7.02 -4.39 3.53
N ALA A 99 -6.22 -4.37 2.45
CA ALA A 99 -6.15 -3.24 1.55
C ALA A 99 -7.50 -2.97 0.85
N ARG A 100 -8.21 -4.00 0.39
CA ARG A 100 -9.56 -3.84 -0.20
C ARG A 100 -10.55 -3.27 0.82
N ASN A 101 -10.53 -3.78 2.05
CA ASN A 101 -11.37 -3.30 3.14
C ASN A 101 -11.08 -1.83 3.48
N LEU A 102 -9.79 -1.48 3.61
CA LEU A 102 -9.35 -0.10 3.86
C LEU A 102 -9.76 0.83 2.73
N ALA A 103 -9.64 0.41 1.46
CA ALA A 103 -10.14 1.19 0.33
C ALA A 103 -11.65 1.46 0.42
N GLY A 104 -12.45 0.49 0.86
CA GLY A 104 -13.88 0.68 1.11
C GLY A 104 -14.18 1.65 2.25
N SER A 105 -13.41 1.58 3.35
CA SER A 105 -13.52 2.56 4.45
C SER A 105 -13.14 3.97 4.00
N LEU A 106 -12.09 4.12 3.19
CA LEU A 106 -11.67 5.42 2.64
C LEU A 106 -12.69 5.97 1.65
N ASP A 107 -13.34 5.12 0.85
CA ASP A 107 -14.45 5.52 -0.03
C ASP A 107 -15.65 6.06 0.75
N SER A 108 -15.98 5.39 1.86
CA SER A 108 -17.04 5.83 2.77
C SER A 108 -16.71 7.18 3.41
N ALA A 109 -15.46 7.36 3.87
CA ALA A 109 -14.98 8.63 4.42
C ALA A 109 -15.00 9.75 3.37
N HIS A 110 -14.52 9.47 2.16
CA HIS A 110 -14.55 10.40 1.02
C HIS A 110 -15.98 10.87 0.71
N SER A 111 -16.93 9.93 0.69
CA SER A 111 -18.35 10.23 0.49
C SER A 111 -18.93 11.10 1.62
N ALA A 112 -18.57 10.80 2.88
CA ALA A 112 -19.02 11.57 4.04
C ALA A 112 -18.41 12.98 4.13
N LEU A 113 -17.24 13.19 3.52
CA LEU A 113 -16.61 14.52 3.39
C LEU A 113 -17.28 15.38 2.30
N SER A 114 -17.92 14.76 1.30
CA SER A 114 -18.50 15.48 0.16
C SER A 114 -19.47 16.63 0.50
N PRO A 115 -20.37 16.53 1.51
CA PRO A 115 -21.27 17.62 1.85
C PRO A 115 -20.65 18.66 2.80
N ILE A 116 -19.43 18.45 3.28
CA ILE A 116 -18.81 19.32 4.28
C ILE A 116 -18.20 20.56 3.60
N GLY A 117 -18.80 21.71 3.83
CA GLY A 117 -18.29 23.01 3.38
C GLY A 117 -17.55 23.78 4.49
N TYR A 118 -16.80 24.80 4.10
CA TYR A 118 -16.19 25.77 5.01
C TYR A 118 -17.07 27.02 5.12
N THR A 119 -17.33 27.47 6.35
CA THR A 119 -17.98 28.76 6.64
C THR A 119 -17.03 29.58 7.50
N ALA A 120 -16.79 30.82 7.08
CA ALA A 120 -15.91 31.78 7.77
C ALA A 120 -16.58 32.43 9.00
#